data_AF-A0A7C6CMN7-F1
#
_entry.id   AF-A0A7C6CMN7-F1
#
_cell.length_a   1.000
_cell.length_b   1.000
_cell.length_c   1.000
_cell.angle_alpha   90.00
_cell.angle_beta   90.00
_cell.angle_gamma   90.00
#
_symmetry.space_group_name_H-M   'P 1'
#
loop_
_entity.id
_entity.type
_entity.pdbx_description
1 polymer ?
#
loop_
_entity_poly.entity_id
_entity_poly.type
_entity_poly.pdbx_seq_one_letter_code
_entity_poly.pdbx_strand_id
1 'polypeptide(L)'
;MRKLWLFPMIFFILILLAGGLRWAKGPLQNYGDFQVLHTKDRWTGQRWLYFFGGWSELSPPTQPYVLYSGERVPYLPREELEMRREEVLKQPEYERKWLGLQRQISELEVKIGQEPDLQSVPAGEVRTVQQALADANWELNSLYATAEQVLLAEDKEVAKKKELLATGVWGLLLVFTFFWAFHYFLAEVKRWKQVNETYEIVEYVTKNNRYPLGK
;
A
#
# COMPACT_ATOMS: atom_id res chain seq x y z
N MET A 1 -46.85 0.41 -0.23
CA MET A 1 -46.04 -0.78 0.13
C MET A 1 -44.63 -0.33 0.46
N ARG A 2 -44.03 -0.83 1.56
CA ARG A 2 -42.62 -0.50 1.89
C ARG A 2 -41.70 -1.21 0.90
N LYS A 3 -40.83 -0.46 0.22
CA LYS A 3 -39.84 -0.97 -0.74
C LYS A 3 -38.64 -1.55 0.02
N LEU A 4 -38.84 -2.71 0.67
CA LEU A 4 -37.84 -3.33 1.55
C LEU A 4 -36.56 -3.76 0.80
N TRP A 5 -36.64 -3.97 -0.52
CA TRP A 5 -35.50 -4.28 -1.38
C TRP A 5 -34.52 -3.12 -1.59
N LEU A 6 -34.95 -1.87 -1.36
CA LEU A 6 -34.09 -0.70 -1.56
C LEU A 6 -32.93 -0.66 -0.56
N PHE A 7 -33.17 -1.08 0.68
CA PHE A 7 -32.14 -1.05 1.72
C PHE A 7 -30.90 -1.88 1.36
N PRO A 8 -31.00 -3.17 1.03
CA PRO A 8 -29.82 -3.97 0.67
C PRO A 8 -29.19 -3.52 -0.66
N MET A 9 -29.97 -2.99 -1.61
CA MET A 9 -29.43 -2.41 -2.84
C MET A 9 -28.61 -1.14 -2.60
N ILE A 10 -29.10 -0.22 -1.77
CA ILE A 10 -28.35 0.98 -1.38
C ILE A 10 -27.08 0.57 -0.65
N PHE A 11 -27.16 -0.39 0.27
CA PHE A 11 -25.99 -0.88 1.00
C PHE A 11 -24.93 -1.48 0.06
N PHE A 12 -25.34 -2.30 -0.91
CA PHE A 12 -24.44 -2.83 -1.95
C PHE A 12 -23.76 -1.71 -2.75
N ILE A 13 -24.52 -0.70 -3.19
CA ILE A 13 -23.97 0.45 -3.92
C ILE A 13 -22.95 1.22 -3.07
N LEU A 14 -23.23 1.42 -1.78
CA LEU A 14 -22.30 2.08 -0.86
C LEU A 14 -20.97 1.32 -0.73
N ILE A 15 -21.01 -0.01 -0.64
CA ILE A 15 -19.78 -0.84 -0.57
C ILE A 15 -18.99 -0.77 -1.88
N LEU A 16 -19.69 -0.75 -3.03
CA LEU A 16 -19.06 -0.62 -4.34
C LEU A 16 -18.35 0.74 -4.46
N LEU A 17 -18.99 1.83 -4.04
CA LEU A 17 -18.39 3.17 -4.01
C LEU A 17 -17.23 3.26 -3.01
N ALA A 18 -17.31 2.59 -1.86
CA ALA A 18 -16.21 2.53 -0.90
C ALA A 18 -14.92 1.95 -1.51
N GLY A 19 -15.04 1.02 -2.46
CA GLY A 19 -13.93 0.49 -3.26
C GLY A 19 -13.20 1.57 -4.05
N GLY A 20 -13.94 2.45 -4.73
CA GLY A 20 -13.36 3.56 -5.49
C GLY A 20 -12.64 4.60 -4.61
N LEU A 21 -13.09 4.73 -3.35
CA LEU A 21 -12.50 5.65 -2.37
C LEU A 21 -11.33 5.06 -1.57
N ARG A 22 -10.90 3.83 -1.88
CA ARG A 22 -9.80 3.15 -1.19
C ARG A 22 -8.49 3.91 -1.29
N TRP A 23 -8.17 4.42 -2.47
CA TRP A 23 -6.87 5.02 -2.74
C TRP A 23 -6.95 6.55 -2.64
N ALA A 24 -6.12 7.12 -1.77
CA ALA A 24 -5.90 8.55 -1.73
C ALA A 24 -4.64 8.88 -2.55
N LYS A 25 -4.80 9.68 -3.59
CA LYS A 25 -3.67 10.26 -4.35
C LYS A 25 -3.10 11.44 -3.56
N GLY A 26 -1.81 11.38 -3.27
CA GLY A 26 -1.05 12.45 -2.66
C GLY A 26 -0.39 13.36 -3.71
N PRO A 27 0.49 14.28 -3.28
CA PRO A 27 1.19 15.16 -4.19
C PRO A 27 2.14 14.38 -5.10
N LEU A 28 2.32 14.90 -6.32
CA LEU A 28 3.38 14.52 -7.23
C LEU A 28 4.59 15.43 -6.94
N GLN A 29 5.75 14.84 -6.68
CA GLN A 29 6.99 15.57 -6.40
C GLN A 29 8.00 15.31 -7.51
N ASN A 30 8.66 16.36 -7.99
CA ASN A 30 9.69 16.25 -9.03
C ASN A 30 11.07 16.29 -8.38
N TYR A 31 11.92 15.32 -8.72
CA TYR A 31 13.30 15.17 -8.27
C TYR A 31 14.20 14.98 -9.48
N GLY A 32 14.60 16.09 -10.12
CA GLY A 32 15.36 16.05 -11.37
C GLY A 32 14.59 15.34 -12.47
N ASP A 33 15.14 14.24 -12.96
CA ASP A 33 14.58 13.39 -14.03
C ASP A 33 13.52 12.39 -13.53
N PHE A 34 13.23 12.38 -12.23
CA PHE A 34 12.27 11.49 -11.61
C PHE A 34 11.07 12.24 -11.07
N GLN A 35 9.92 11.57 -11.09
CA GLN A 35 8.70 12.01 -10.44
C GLN A 35 8.27 10.96 -9.43
N VAL A 36 7.89 11.40 -8.24
CA VAL A 36 7.45 10.55 -7.14
C VAL A 36 6.01 10.88 -6.82
N LEU A 37 5.11 9.91 -7.04
CA LEU A 37 3.71 10.03 -6.63
C LEU A 37 3.52 9.34 -5.28
N HIS A 38 3.06 10.10 -4.30
CA HIS A 38 2.65 9.55 -3.03
C HIS A 38 1.22 9.03 -3.15
N THR A 39 0.95 7.83 -2.64
CA THR A 39 -0.41 7.33 -2.48
C THR A 39 -0.59 6.69 -1.13
N LYS A 40 -1.84 6.61 -0.68
CA LYS A 40 -2.19 5.95 0.58
C LYS A 40 -3.38 5.03 0.35
N ASP A 41 -3.20 3.77 0.74
CA ASP A 41 -4.31 2.82 0.89
C ASP A 41 -5.03 3.18 2.20
N ARG A 42 -6.27 3.64 2.10
CA ARG A 42 -7.08 4.02 3.27
C ARG A 42 -7.52 2.82 4.09
N TRP A 43 -7.55 1.61 3.50
CA TRP A 43 -8.01 0.42 4.21
C TRP A 43 -6.91 -0.21 5.05
N THR A 44 -5.69 -0.25 4.53
CA THR A 44 -4.53 -0.79 5.26
C THR A 44 -3.75 0.28 6.00
N GLY A 45 -3.97 1.56 5.69
CA GLY A 45 -3.17 2.69 6.17
C GLY A 45 -1.80 2.81 5.48
N GLN A 46 -1.44 1.85 4.64
CA GLN A 46 -0.15 1.77 3.97
C GLN A 46 0.06 2.94 3.03
N ARG A 47 1.23 3.57 3.14
CA ARG A 47 1.67 4.61 2.21
C ARG A 47 2.60 3.98 1.18
N TRP A 48 2.46 4.41 -0.07
CA TRP A 48 3.24 3.92 -1.19
C TRP A 48 3.85 5.09 -1.95
N LEU A 49 5.08 4.89 -2.41
CA LEU A 49 5.74 5.73 -3.38
C LEU A 49 5.70 5.02 -4.73
N TYR A 50 5.24 5.73 -5.75
CA TYR A 50 5.42 5.34 -7.13
C TYR A 50 6.51 6.21 -7.71
N PHE A 51 7.58 5.57 -8.13
CA PHE A 51 8.59 6.23 -8.93
C PHE A 51 8.12 6.25 -10.38
N PHE A 52 8.44 7.32 -11.09
CA PHE A 52 8.29 7.44 -12.52
C PHE A 52 9.56 8.13 -13.04
N GLY A 53 10.15 7.57 -14.07
CA GLY A 53 11.22 8.19 -14.86
C GLY A 53 10.61 8.95 -16.02
N GLY A 54 10.98 10.22 -16.17
CA GLY A 54 10.45 11.03 -17.25
C GLY A 54 10.78 12.51 -17.13
N TRP A 55 10.86 13.16 -18.28
CA TRP A 55 11.19 14.58 -18.39
C TRP A 55 10.03 15.38 -17.80
N SER A 56 10.24 15.97 -16.62
CA SER A 56 9.19 16.69 -15.89
C SER A 56 8.61 17.88 -16.67
N GLU A 57 9.40 18.44 -17.59
CA GLU A 57 9.03 19.53 -18.49
C GLU A 57 7.93 19.15 -19.50
N LEU A 58 7.78 17.87 -19.83
CA LEU A 58 6.82 17.38 -20.83
C LEU A 58 5.50 16.88 -20.22
N SER A 59 5.35 16.95 -18.89
CA SER A 59 4.18 16.42 -18.19
C SER A 59 3.24 17.49 -17.65
N PRO A 60 1.92 17.24 -17.68
CA PRO A 60 0.98 18.04 -16.92
C PRO A 60 1.33 17.99 -15.41
N PRO A 61 1.16 19.08 -14.66
CA PRO A 61 1.51 19.13 -13.22
C PRO A 61 0.71 18.13 -12.35
N THR A 62 -0.37 17.56 -12.89
CA THR A 62 -1.27 16.65 -12.18
C THR A 62 -1.15 15.18 -12.61
N GLN A 63 -0.30 14.85 -13.59
CA GLN A 63 -0.19 13.50 -14.13
C GLN A 63 1.27 13.14 -14.40
N PRO A 64 1.74 11.97 -13.95
CA PRO A 64 3.13 11.60 -14.13
C PRO A 64 3.45 11.24 -15.59
N TYR A 65 4.66 11.58 -16.06
CA TYR A 65 5.17 11.06 -17.33
C TYR A 65 5.55 9.59 -17.14
N VAL A 66 4.93 8.69 -17.88
CA VAL A 66 5.22 7.25 -17.78
C VAL A 66 6.22 6.86 -18.87
N LEU A 67 7.47 7.32 -18.77
CA LEU A 67 8.52 6.90 -19.71
C LEU A 67 9.34 5.72 -19.16
N TYR A 68 9.63 5.69 -17.85
CA TYR A 68 10.33 4.59 -17.19
C TYR A 68 9.76 4.26 -15.79
N SER A 69 9.68 2.95 -15.50
CA SER A 69 9.37 2.26 -14.23
C SER A 69 8.30 2.86 -13.30
N GLY A 70 7.13 2.21 -13.24
CA GLY A 70 6.09 2.40 -12.21
C GLY A 70 6.33 1.53 -10.96
N GLU A 71 7.56 1.46 -10.48
CA GLU A 71 7.88 0.68 -9.29
C GLU A 71 7.21 1.28 -8.05
N ARG A 72 6.52 0.42 -7.30
CA ARG A 72 5.81 0.78 -6.07
C ARG A 72 6.57 0.27 -4.85
N VAL A 73 7.02 1.19 -4.00
CA VAL A 73 7.77 0.90 -2.76
C VAL A 73 6.96 1.40 -1.56
N PRO A 74 6.85 0.64 -0.46
CA PRO A 74 6.23 1.14 0.76
C PRO A 74 7.00 2.35 1.28
N TYR A 75 6.29 3.41 1.64
CA TYR A 75 6.91 4.55 2.30
C TYR A 75 7.15 4.23 3.78
N LEU A 76 8.40 4.37 4.20
CA LEU A 76 8.84 4.30 5.59
C LEU A 76 9.37 5.66 6.03
N PRO A 77 8.91 6.22 7.17
CA PRO A 77 9.56 7.36 7.80
C PRO A 77 11.03 7.05 8.08
N ARG A 78 11.90 8.06 7.99
CA ARG A 78 13.35 7.89 8.18
C ARG A 78 13.69 7.26 9.54
N GLU A 79 13.03 7.71 10.61
CA GLU A 79 13.24 7.17 11.96
C GLU A 79 12.88 5.68 12.06
N GLU A 80 11.77 5.28 11.42
CA GLU A 80 11.33 3.86 11.39
C GLU A 80 12.28 3.02 10.53
N LEU A 81 12.75 3.56 9.41
CA LEU A 81 13.73 2.91 8.55
C LEU A 81 15.05 2.68 9.28
N GLU A 82 15.57 3.70 9.98
CA GLU A 82 16.81 3.60 10.74
C GLU A 82 16.68 2.55 11.87
N MET A 83 15.59 2.59 12.64
CA MET A 83 15.29 1.61 13.68
C MET A 83 15.24 0.18 13.15
N ARG A 84 14.45 -0.07 12.10
CA ARG A 84 14.30 -1.43 11.55
C ARG A 84 15.54 -1.92 10.82
N ARG A 85 16.31 -1.02 10.21
CA ARG A 85 17.61 -1.38 9.62
C ARG A 85 18.56 -1.89 10.70
N GLU A 86 18.57 -1.28 11.88
CA GLU A 86 19.34 -1.82 13.01
C GLU A 86 18.83 -3.19 13.47
N GLU A 87 17.52 -3.44 13.43
CA GLU A 87 16.96 -4.77 13.72
C GLU A 87 17.46 -5.82 12.72
N VAL A 88 17.53 -5.49 11.42
CA VAL A 88 18.12 -6.36 10.40
C VAL A 88 19.59 -6.61 10.69
N LEU A 89 20.36 -5.59 11.07
CA LEU A 89 21.78 -5.76 11.41
C LEU A 89 22.03 -6.59 12.67
N LYS A 90 21.07 -6.65 13.59
CA LYS A 90 21.10 -7.53 14.77
C LYS A 90 20.76 -8.98 14.46
N GLN A 91 20.33 -9.30 13.23
CA GLN A 91 20.10 -10.69 12.85
C GLN A 91 21.44 -11.46 12.82
N PRO A 92 21.44 -12.77 13.15
CA PRO A 92 22.68 -13.55 13.28
C PRO A 92 23.56 -13.55 12.03
N GLU A 93 22.96 -13.36 10.85
CA GLU A 93 23.64 -13.32 9.55
C GLU A 93 24.54 -12.08 9.40
N TYR A 94 24.10 -10.93 9.91
CA TYR A 94 24.78 -9.63 9.75
C TYR A 94 25.53 -9.19 11.00
N GLU A 95 25.08 -9.62 12.18
CA GLU A 95 25.57 -9.15 13.48
C GLU A 95 27.09 -9.30 13.64
N ARG A 96 27.63 -10.47 13.26
CA ARG A 96 29.08 -10.73 13.35
C ARG A 96 29.90 -9.75 12.52
N LYS A 97 29.46 -9.50 11.29
CA LYS A 97 30.15 -8.60 10.36
C LYS A 97 30.00 -7.15 10.81
N TRP A 98 28.81 -6.77 11.25
CA TRP A 98 28.53 -5.43 11.77
C TRP A 98 29.38 -5.08 13.00
N LEU A 99 29.38 -5.95 14.02
CA LEU A 99 30.19 -5.75 15.23
C LEU A 99 31.70 -5.78 14.93
N GLY A 100 32.14 -6.64 14.00
CA GLY A 100 33.53 -6.70 13.56
C GLY A 100 33.99 -5.38 12.93
N LEU A 101 33.20 -4.84 11.99
CA LEU A 101 33.48 -3.56 11.34
C LEU A 101 33.45 -2.39 12.32
N GLN A 102 32.47 -2.35 13.24
CA GLN A 102 32.43 -1.30 14.28
C GLN A 102 33.67 -1.33 15.17
N ARG A 103 34.10 -2.51 15.62
CA ARG A 103 35.34 -2.65 16.41
C ARG A 103 36.55 -2.19 15.61
N GLN A 104 36.70 -2.66 14.38
CA GLN A 104 37.81 -2.29 13.50
C GLN A 104 37.88 -0.77 13.29
N ILE A 105 36.75 -0.11 13.02
CA ILE A 105 36.68 1.35 12.87
C ILE A 105 37.09 2.03 14.18
N SER A 106 36.55 1.62 15.32
CA SER A 106 36.90 2.22 16.62
C SER A 106 38.39 2.08 16.97
N GLU A 107 39.00 0.93 16.67
CA GLU A 107 40.43 0.71 16.88
C GLU A 107 41.30 1.59 15.97
N LEU A 108 40.88 1.76 14.70
CA LEU A 108 41.56 2.62 13.73
C LEU A 108 41.43 4.11 14.10
N GLU A 109 40.26 4.54 14.54
CA GLU A 109 40.03 5.92 15.01
C GLU A 109 40.86 6.25 16.25
N VAL A 110 40.95 5.32 17.21
CA VAL A 110 41.80 5.49 18.41
C VAL A 110 43.27 5.56 18.01
N LYS A 111 43.75 4.72 17.08
CA LYS A 111 45.13 4.79 16.58
C LYS A 111 45.45 6.14 15.96
N ILE A 112 44.54 6.69 15.16
CA ILE A 112 44.68 8.02 14.56
C ILE A 112 44.66 9.12 15.63
N GLY A 113 43.78 9.01 16.64
CA GLY A 113 43.67 10.01 17.72
C GLY A 113 44.80 9.95 18.77
N GLN A 114 45.48 8.81 18.90
CA GLN A 114 46.60 8.61 19.82
C GLN A 114 47.97 8.99 19.24
N GLU A 115 48.08 9.30 17.94
CA GLU A 115 49.30 9.82 17.31
C GLU A 115 49.34 11.35 17.43
N PRO A 116 50.02 11.94 18.43
CA PRO A 116 50.00 13.38 18.67
C PRO A 116 51.00 14.11 17.77
N ASP A 117 51.82 13.37 17.01
CA ASP A 117 52.92 13.92 16.21
C ASP A 117 52.99 13.23 14.84
N LEU A 118 52.18 13.74 13.90
CA LEU A 118 52.17 13.37 12.46
C LEU A 118 53.54 13.55 11.78
N GLN A 119 54.57 14.04 12.48
CA GLN A 119 55.92 14.26 11.98
C GLN A 119 56.89 13.09 12.29
N SER A 120 56.62 12.25 13.29
CA SER A 120 57.52 11.14 13.69
C SER A 120 57.14 9.76 13.13
N VAL A 121 55.90 9.60 12.65
CA VAL A 121 55.44 8.37 12.00
C VAL A 121 55.80 8.43 10.52
N PRO A 122 56.40 7.37 9.92
CA PRO A 122 56.69 7.37 8.50
C PRO A 122 55.39 7.63 7.73
N ALA A 123 55.38 8.64 6.86
CA ALA A 123 54.20 9.09 6.12
C ALA A 123 53.48 7.97 5.33
N GLY A 124 54.15 6.83 5.10
CA GLY A 124 53.56 5.61 4.56
C GLY A 124 52.59 4.89 5.52
N GLU A 125 52.87 4.81 6.81
CA GLU A 125 52.00 4.14 7.81
C GLU A 125 50.74 4.95 8.12
N VAL A 126 50.85 6.28 8.23
CA VAL A 126 49.67 7.13 8.43
C VAL A 126 48.70 7.01 7.26
N ARG A 127 49.22 6.93 6.02
CA ARG A 127 48.40 6.75 4.81
C ARG A 127 47.72 5.38 4.77
N THR A 128 48.38 4.32 5.22
CA THR A 128 47.78 2.97 5.24
C THR A 128 46.69 2.85 6.30
N VAL A 129 46.84 3.47 7.46
CA VAL A 129 45.81 3.47 8.52
C VAL A 129 44.58 4.30 8.09
N GLN A 130 44.78 5.48 7.49
CA GLN A 130 43.67 6.28 6.96
C GLN A 130 42.94 5.57 5.82
N GLN A 131 43.66 4.90 4.93
CA GLN A 131 43.06 4.12 3.84
C GLN A 131 42.26 2.93 4.41
N ALA A 132 42.81 2.20 5.38
CA ALA A 132 42.09 1.11 6.04
C ALA A 132 40.81 1.58 6.76
N LEU A 133 40.81 2.78 7.35
CA LEU A 133 39.61 3.38 7.94
C LEU A 133 38.57 3.73 6.86
N ALA A 134 39.01 4.29 5.74
CA ALA A 134 38.13 4.60 4.61
C ALA A 134 37.50 3.32 4.03
N ASP A 135 38.30 2.27 3.85
CA ASP A 135 37.83 0.98 3.35
C ASP A 135 36.83 0.32 4.31
N ALA A 136 37.11 0.33 5.62
CA ALA A 136 36.20 -0.20 6.63
C ALA A 136 34.87 0.58 6.69
N ASN A 137 34.92 1.91 6.57
CA ASN A 137 33.73 2.75 6.50
C ASN A 137 32.91 2.49 5.22
N TRP A 138 33.58 2.29 4.09
CA TRP A 138 32.91 1.93 2.84
C TRP A 138 32.22 0.57 2.96
N GLU A 139 32.89 -0.42 3.56
CA GLU A 139 32.32 -1.74 3.78
C GLU A 139 31.12 -1.69 4.74
N LEU A 140 31.21 -0.89 5.80
CA LEU A 140 30.09 -0.67 6.73
C LEU A 140 28.89 -0.02 6.02
N ASN A 141 29.13 1.01 5.19
CA ASN A 141 28.08 1.63 4.38
C ASN A 141 27.46 0.64 3.38
N SER A 142 28.25 -0.25 2.79
CA SER A 142 27.76 -1.31 1.91
C SER A 142 26.86 -2.31 2.65
N LEU A 143 27.18 -2.61 3.91
CA LEU A 143 26.38 -3.46 4.79
C LEU A 143 25.05 -2.79 5.15
N TYR A 144 25.07 -1.50 5.49
CA TYR A 144 23.85 -0.71 5.71
C TYR A 144 22.94 -0.69 4.48
N ALA A 145 23.50 -0.49 3.29
CA ALA A 145 22.74 -0.50 2.03
C ALA A 145 22.11 -1.88 1.77
N THR A 146 22.85 -2.96 2.05
CA THR A 146 22.33 -4.33 1.92
C THR A 146 21.18 -4.59 2.91
N ALA A 147 21.36 -4.21 4.18
CA ALA A 147 20.32 -4.34 5.19
C ALA A 147 19.05 -3.54 4.83
N GLU A 148 19.21 -2.34 4.28
CA GLU A 148 18.10 -1.52 3.78
C GLU A 148 17.37 -2.18 2.60
N GLN A 149 18.09 -2.79 1.65
CA GLN A 149 17.46 -3.53 0.55
C GLN A 149 16.62 -4.72 1.06
N VAL A 150 17.15 -5.49 2.01
CA VAL A 150 16.43 -6.61 2.62
C VAL A 150 15.18 -6.11 3.35
N LEU A 151 15.34 -5.07 4.17
CA LEU A 151 14.23 -4.43 4.88
C LEU A 151 13.11 -4.01 3.91
N LEU A 152 13.46 -3.28 2.85
CA LEU A 152 12.48 -2.79 1.88
C LEU A 152 11.79 -3.93 1.13
N ALA A 153 12.50 -5.03 0.86
CA ALA A 153 11.92 -6.21 0.23
C ALA A 153 10.91 -6.91 1.17
N GLU A 154 11.28 -7.11 2.44
CA GLU A 154 10.39 -7.69 3.46
C GLU A 154 9.15 -6.83 3.68
N ASP A 155 9.32 -5.52 3.85
CA ASP A 155 8.21 -4.59 4.06
C ASP A 155 7.30 -4.50 2.83
N LYS A 156 7.86 -4.58 1.62
CA LYS A 156 7.08 -4.64 0.38
C LYS A 156 6.21 -5.89 0.34
N GLU A 157 6.73 -7.04 0.75
CA GLU A 157 5.97 -8.29 0.82
C GLU A 157 4.88 -8.26 1.90
N VAL A 158 5.18 -7.73 3.09
CA VAL A 158 4.19 -7.55 4.16
C VAL A 158 3.08 -6.59 3.72
N ALA A 159 3.44 -5.46 3.10
CA ALA A 159 2.49 -4.47 2.61
C ALA A 159 1.58 -5.05 1.51
N LYS A 160 2.13 -5.83 0.57
CA LYS A 160 1.34 -6.55 -0.44
C LYS A 160 0.39 -7.56 0.17
N LYS A 161 0.82 -8.32 1.19
CA LYS A 161 -0.06 -9.28 1.88
C LYS A 161 -1.24 -8.57 2.55
N LYS A 162 -0.99 -7.45 3.25
CA LYS A 162 -2.05 -6.62 3.85
C LYS A 162 -3.02 -6.10 2.80
N GLU A 163 -2.50 -5.60 1.68
CA GLU A 163 -3.33 -5.12 0.56
C GLU A 163 -4.20 -6.23 -0.03
N LEU A 164 -3.64 -7.43 -0.24
CA LEU A 164 -4.36 -8.60 -0.75
C LEU A 164 -5.48 -8.99 0.21
N LEU A 165 -5.19 -9.08 1.51
CA LEU A 165 -6.18 -9.40 2.55
C LEU A 165 -7.32 -8.37 2.56
N ALA A 166 -7.01 -7.07 2.56
CA ALA A 166 -8.03 -6.03 2.53
C ALA A 166 -8.89 -6.09 1.25
N THR A 167 -8.27 -6.36 0.10
CA THR A 167 -8.99 -6.55 -1.17
C THR A 167 -9.90 -7.78 -1.12
N GLY A 168 -9.41 -8.89 -0.58
CA GLY A 168 -10.16 -10.14 -0.45
C GLY A 168 -11.36 -9.99 0.48
N VAL A 169 -11.18 -9.36 1.63
CA VAL A 169 -12.28 -9.07 2.58
C VAL A 169 -13.34 -8.20 1.94
N TRP A 170 -12.95 -7.13 1.23
CA TRP A 170 -13.90 -6.28 0.52
C TRP A 170 -14.61 -7.02 -0.62
N GLY A 171 -13.89 -7.82 -1.41
CA GLY A 171 -14.48 -8.63 -2.47
C GLY A 171 -15.51 -9.62 -1.93
N LEU A 172 -15.22 -10.28 -0.81
CA LEU A 172 -16.15 -11.18 -0.14
C LEU A 172 -17.39 -10.42 0.36
N LEU A 173 -17.21 -9.25 0.97
CA LEU A 173 -18.32 -8.37 1.37
C LEU A 173 -19.21 -7.96 0.19
N LEU A 174 -18.62 -7.63 -0.95
CA LEU A 174 -19.37 -7.31 -2.17
C LEU A 174 -20.19 -8.50 -2.65
N VAL A 175 -19.61 -9.69 -2.71
CA VAL A 175 -20.31 -10.90 -3.15
C VAL A 175 -21.47 -11.21 -2.21
N PHE A 176 -21.23 -11.19 -0.89
CA PHE A 176 -22.26 -11.44 0.10
C PHE A 176 -23.43 -10.44 -0.01
N THR A 177 -23.11 -9.15 -0.11
CA THR A 177 -24.13 -8.09 -0.18
C THR A 177 -24.87 -8.08 -1.51
N PHE A 178 -24.22 -8.46 -2.61
CA PHE A 178 -24.88 -8.71 -3.89
C PHE A 178 -25.94 -9.81 -3.78
N PHE A 179 -25.58 -10.99 -3.26
CA PHE A 179 -26.54 -12.08 -3.09
C PHE A 179 -27.69 -11.71 -2.17
N TRP A 180 -27.39 -10.98 -1.09
CA TRP A 180 -28.40 -10.49 -0.18
C TRP A 180 -29.37 -9.52 -0.87
N ALA A 181 -28.86 -8.53 -1.61
CA ALA A 181 -29.68 -7.59 -2.35
C ALA A 181 -30.51 -8.28 -3.44
N PHE A 182 -29.91 -9.22 -4.16
CA PHE A 182 -30.57 -10.00 -5.21
C PHE A 182 -31.70 -10.87 -4.63
N HIS A 183 -31.49 -11.51 -3.48
CA HIS A 183 -32.52 -12.29 -2.81
C HIS A 183 -33.77 -11.43 -2.47
N TYR A 184 -33.56 -10.25 -1.89
CA TYR A 184 -34.65 -9.34 -1.55
C TYR A 184 -35.35 -8.77 -2.79
N PHE A 185 -34.60 -8.51 -3.86
CA PHE A 185 -35.17 -8.11 -5.14
C PHE A 185 -36.10 -9.19 -5.71
N LEU A 186 -35.66 -10.45 -5.74
CA LEU A 186 -36.49 -11.56 -6.19
C LEU A 186 -37.74 -11.75 -5.34
N ALA A 187 -37.64 -11.60 -4.02
CA ALA A 187 -38.78 -11.67 -3.11
C ALA A 187 -39.82 -10.57 -3.41
N GLU A 188 -39.36 -9.35 -3.70
CA GLU A 188 -40.25 -8.25 -4.09
C GLU A 188 -40.93 -8.51 -5.43
N VAL A 189 -40.20 -8.98 -6.45
CA VAL A 189 -40.77 -9.33 -7.77
C VAL A 189 -41.86 -10.40 -7.62
N LYS A 190 -41.62 -11.42 -6.79
CA LYS A 190 -42.63 -12.45 -6.48
C LYS A 190 -43.87 -11.84 -5.81
N ARG A 191 -43.69 -10.96 -4.81
CA ARG A 191 -44.80 -10.29 -4.14
C ARG A 191 -45.61 -9.43 -5.11
N TRP A 192 -44.93 -8.68 -5.99
CA TRP A 192 -45.59 -7.84 -6.98
C TRP A 192 -46.42 -8.67 -7.97
N LYS A 193 -45.88 -9.80 -8.43
CA LYS A 193 -46.61 -10.75 -9.28
C LYS A 193 -47.87 -11.29 -8.58
N GLN A 194 -47.76 -11.75 -7.33
CA GLN A 194 -48.91 -12.24 -6.55
C GLN A 194 -49.99 -11.17 -6.34
N VAL A 195 -49.58 -9.94 -6.05
CA VAL A 195 -50.51 -8.83 -5.89
C VAL A 195 -51.22 -8.53 -7.21
N ASN A 196 -50.50 -8.51 -8.33
CA ASN A 196 -51.10 -8.27 -9.64
C ASN A 196 -52.08 -9.39 -10.05
N GLU A 197 -51.72 -10.66 -9.86
CA GLU A 197 -52.62 -11.81 -10.06
C GLU A 197 -53.88 -11.69 -9.18
N THR A 198 -53.73 -11.26 -7.92
CA THR A 198 -54.88 -11.05 -7.03
C THR A 198 -55.78 -9.90 -7.52
N TYR A 199 -55.19 -8.79 -7.98
CA TYR A 199 -55.96 -7.68 -8.57
C TYR A 199 -56.72 -8.11 -9.82
N GLU A 200 -56.08 -8.86 -10.72
CA GLU A 200 -56.73 -9.38 -11.94
C GLU A 200 -57.91 -10.29 -11.59
N ILE A 201 -57.76 -11.17 -10.60
CA ILE A 201 -58.86 -12.04 -10.14
C ILE A 201 -60.01 -11.21 -9.55
N VAL A 202 -59.71 -10.24 -8.68
CA VAL A 202 -60.74 -9.36 -8.09
C VAL A 202 -61.45 -8.54 -9.16
N GLU A 203 -60.72 -8.00 -10.13
CA GLU A 203 -61.30 -7.26 -11.27
C GLU A 203 -62.20 -8.14 -12.12
N TYR A 204 -61.74 -9.36 -12.46
CA TYR A 204 -62.53 -10.33 -13.21
C TYR A 204 -63.83 -10.69 -12.49
N VAL A 205 -63.76 -11.05 -11.20
CA VAL A 205 -64.94 -11.40 -10.38
C VAL A 205 -65.88 -10.22 -10.23
N THR A 206 -65.38 -9.02 -9.96
CA THR A 206 -66.22 -7.82 -9.81
C THR A 206 -66.87 -7.39 -11.13
N LYS A 207 -66.20 -7.56 -12.27
CA LYS A 207 -66.76 -7.30 -13.59
C LYS A 207 -67.84 -8.32 -13.97
N ASN A 208 -67.62 -9.60 -13.67
CA ASN A 208 -68.57 -10.67 -13.97
C ASN A 208 -69.80 -10.64 -13.04
N ASN A 209 -69.64 -10.25 -11.76
CA ASN A 209 -70.75 -10.09 -10.81
C ASN A 209 -71.57 -8.80 -11.01
N ARG A 210 -71.17 -7.90 -11.93
CA ARG A 210 -71.94 -6.67 -12.25
C ARG A 210 -73.10 -6.91 -13.23
N TYR A 211 -73.32 -8.14 -13.72
CA TYR A 211 -74.55 -8.54 -14.42
C TYR A 211 -74.93 -9.98 -14.00
N PRO A 212 -76.22 -10.28 -13.69
CA PRO A 212 -77.40 -9.73 -14.35
C PRO A 212 -78.39 -9.09 -13.37
N LEU A 213 -78.59 -7.78 -13.48
CA LEU A 213 -79.80 -7.11 -13.00
C LEU A 213 -80.32 -6.23 -14.14
N GLY A 214 -81.15 -6.82 -15.01
CA GLY A 214 -82.04 -6.03 -15.85
C GLY A 214 -82.26 -6.56 -17.27
N LYS A 215 -83.24 -7.46 -17.36
CA LYS A 215 -84.11 -7.77 -18.51
C LYS A 215 -83.56 -8.60 -19.66
#